data_AF-A0A452ZAY7-F1
#
_entry.id   AF-A0A452ZAY7-F1
#
_cell.length_a   1.000
_cell.length_b   1.000
_cell.length_c   1.000
_cell.angle_alpha   90.00
_cell.angle_beta   90.00
_cell.angle_gamma   90.00
#
_symmetry.space_group_name_H-M   'P 1'
#
loop_
_entity.id
_entity.type
_entity.pdbx_description
1 polymer ?
#
loop_
_entity_poly.entity_id
_entity_poly.type
_entity_poly.pdbx_seq_one_letter_code
_entity_poly.pdbx_strand_id
1 'polypeptide(L)'
;GVGLPAARSAVAEHLSQGVPYKLSADDIFLTAGGTQAIEVIIPVLAQTAGANILLPRPGYPNYEARAAFNKLEVRHFDLIPEKGWEIDVDSLESIADKNTTAMLIINPNNPCGSVYSYEHLAKVAEVARKLGILVIADEVYGKLVLGNAPFIPMGVFGHIAPVLSIGSLSKSWIVPGWRLGWVAVYDPTKILEETKISTSITNYLNVSTD
;
A
#
# COMPACT_ATOMS: atom_id res chain seq x y z
N GLY A 1 -16.73 9.96 4.95
CA GLY A 1 -17.21 8.63 5.41
C GLY A 1 -16.60 7.52 4.57
N VAL A 2 -16.61 6.25 5.00
CA VAL A 2 -15.88 5.12 4.36
C VAL A 2 -16.37 4.68 2.97
N GLY A 3 -17.40 5.33 2.43
CA GLY A 3 -17.98 5.04 1.12
C GLY A 3 -19.30 4.26 1.16
N LEU A 4 -20.01 4.25 0.04
CA LEU A 4 -21.29 3.53 -0.10
C LEU A 4 -21.07 2.01 0.02
N PRO A 5 -21.89 1.29 0.81
CA PRO A 5 -21.72 -0.15 0.99
C PRO A 5 -21.66 -0.95 -0.31
N ALA A 6 -22.55 -0.65 -1.27
CA ALA A 6 -22.58 -1.32 -2.58
C ALA A 6 -21.28 -1.13 -3.37
N ALA A 7 -20.69 0.07 -3.33
CA ALA A 7 -19.44 0.36 -4.01
C ALA A 7 -18.25 -0.35 -3.34
N ARG A 8 -18.20 -0.39 -2.01
CA ARG A 8 -17.20 -1.17 -1.26
C ARG A 8 -17.28 -2.66 -1.59
N SER A 9 -18.49 -3.22 -1.62
CA SER A 9 -18.71 -4.63 -1.99
C SER A 9 -18.23 -4.93 -3.42
N ALA A 10 -18.48 -4.03 -4.37
CA ALA A 10 -18.03 -4.21 -5.76
C ALA A 10 -16.50 -4.18 -5.88
N VAL A 11 -15.83 -3.29 -5.14
CA VAL A 11 -14.36 -3.26 -5.07
C VAL A 11 -13.82 -4.53 -4.40
N ALA A 12 -14.40 -4.95 -3.27
CA ALA A 12 -14.00 -6.18 -2.58
C ALA A 12 -14.12 -7.41 -3.47
N GLU A 13 -15.23 -7.55 -4.19
CA GLU A 13 -15.45 -8.64 -5.14
C GLU A 13 -14.43 -8.62 -6.27
N HIS A 14 -14.16 -7.45 -6.86
CA HIS A 14 -13.18 -7.31 -7.92
C HIS A 14 -11.77 -7.70 -7.44
N LEU A 15 -11.34 -7.21 -6.28
CA LEU A 15 -10.02 -7.47 -5.73
C LEU A 15 -9.84 -8.92 -5.27
N SER A 16 -10.90 -9.55 -4.78
CA SER A 16 -10.89 -10.98 -4.39
C SER A 16 -10.54 -11.91 -5.55
N GLN A 17 -10.71 -11.49 -6.81
CA GLN A 17 -10.34 -12.29 -7.98
C GLN A 17 -8.82 -12.42 -8.17
N GLY A 18 -8.04 -11.51 -7.56
CA GLY A 18 -6.58 -11.45 -7.69
C GLY A 18 -5.80 -12.10 -6.55
N VAL A 19 -6.48 -12.58 -5.50
CA VAL A 19 -5.85 -13.11 -4.28
C VAL A 19 -6.47 -14.45 -3.86
N PRO A 20 -5.81 -15.28 -3.03
CA PRO A 20 -6.30 -16.63 -2.72
C PRO A 20 -7.42 -16.68 -1.65
N TYR A 21 -7.98 -15.54 -1.26
CA TYR A 21 -9.03 -15.42 -0.24
C TYR A 21 -10.04 -14.33 -0.60
N LYS A 22 -11.15 -14.28 0.13
CA LYS A 22 -12.25 -13.36 -0.14
C LYS A 22 -12.18 -12.14 0.75
N LEU A 23 -12.22 -10.96 0.15
CA LEU A 23 -12.44 -9.70 0.84
C LEU A 23 -13.94 -9.44 1.04
N SER A 24 -14.24 -8.68 2.07
CA SER A 24 -15.55 -8.13 2.39
C SER A 24 -15.58 -6.62 2.18
N ALA A 25 -16.76 -6.02 2.26
CA ALA A 25 -16.90 -4.58 2.19
C ALA A 25 -16.19 -3.85 3.35
N ASP A 26 -15.95 -4.52 4.48
CA ASP A 26 -15.30 -3.94 5.66
C ASP A 26 -13.78 -3.87 5.53
N ASP A 27 -13.22 -4.60 4.57
CA ASP A 27 -11.81 -4.52 4.20
C ASP A 27 -11.51 -3.35 3.26
N ILE A 28 -12.55 -2.63 2.80
CA ILE A 28 -12.45 -1.59 1.77
C ILE A 28 -12.84 -0.22 2.33
N PHE A 29 -11.97 0.75 2.10
CA PHE A 29 -12.21 2.16 2.39
C PHE A 29 -12.15 2.96 1.11
N LEU A 30 -13.27 3.57 0.68
CA LEU A 30 -13.26 4.40 -0.52
C LEU A 30 -12.62 5.75 -0.26
N THR A 31 -11.93 6.27 -1.25
CA THR A 31 -11.19 7.52 -1.17
C THR A 31 -11.38 8.39 -2.41
N ALA A 32 -11.11 9.70 -2.29
CA ALA A 32 -11.09 10.70 -3.36
C ALA A 32 -9.87 10.53 -4.30
N GLY A 33 -9.79 9.35 -4.93
CA GLY A 33 -8.63 8.89 -5.70
C GLY A 33 -7.49 8.36 -4.81
N GLY A 34 -6.43 7.86 -5.45
CA GLY A 34 -5.25 7.35 -4.74
C GLY A 34 -4.53 8.41 -3.90
N THR A 35 -4.63 9.70 -4.28
CA THR A 35 -4.04 10.80 -3.50
C THR A 35 -4.62 10.86 -2.09
N GLN A 36 -5.95 10.79 -1.95
CA GLN A 36 -6.58 10.84 -0.62
C GLN A 36 -6.29 9.56 0.18
N ALA A 37 -6.08 8.42 -0.48
CA ALA A 37 -5.61 7.20 0.20
C ALA A 37 -4.25 7.42 0.89
N ILE A 38 -3.31 8.11 0.22
CA ILE A 38 -2.03 8.51 0.83
C ILE A 38 -2.25 9.49 1.98
N GLU A 39 -3.16 10.45 1.81
CA GLU A 39 -3.54 11.42 2.85
C GLU A 39 -4.21 10.79 4.05
N VAL A 40 -4.76 9.58 3.92
CA VAL A 40 -5.36 8.84 5.04
C VAL A 40 -4.32 7.96 5.73
N ILE A 41 -3.54 7.19 4.96
CA ILE A 41 -2.61 6.19 5.52
C ILE A 41 -1.44 6.87 6.25
N ILE A 42 -0.83 7.89 5.65
CA ILE A 42 0.38 8.50 6.21
C ILE A 42 0.12 9.14 7.59
N PRO A 43 -0.94 9.95 7.80
CA PRO A 43 -1.26 10.46 9.13
C PRO A 43 -1.61 9.36 10.14
N VAL A 44 -2.27 8.28 9.71
CA VAL A 44 -2.58 7.14 10.59
C VAL A 44 -1.30 6.51 11.13
N LEU A 45 -0.27 6.33 10.31
CA LEU A 45 1.04 5.86 10.77
C LEU A 45 1.73 6.87 11.69
N ALA A 46 1.63 8.17 11.37
CA ALA A 46 2.24 9.26 12.14
C ALA A 46 1.64 9.49 13.53
N GLN A 47 0.50 8.85 13.86
CA GLN A 47 -0.09 8.90 15.21
C GLN A 47 0.84 8.28 16.27
N THR A 48 1.71 7.36 15.87
CA THR A 48 2.69 6.74 16.76
C THR A 48 3.90 7.64 16.90
N ALA A 49 4.14 8.15 18.11
CA ALA A 49 5.26 9.03 18.38
C ALA A 49 6.60 8.36 18.08
N GLY A 50 7.42 8.99 17.24
CA GLY A 50 8.73 8.47 16.84
C GLY A 50 8.69 7.37 15.79
N ALA A 51 7.52 7.07 15.20
CA ALA A 51 7.42 6.13 14.10
C ALA A 51 8.21 6.60 12.87
N ASN A 52 8.72 5.62 12.11
CA ASN A 52 9.30 5.83 10.79
C ASN A 52 8.68 4.89 9.75
N ILE A 53 8.84 5.26 8.48
CA ILE A 53 8.39 4.50 7.30
C ILE A 53 9.55 4.32 6.32
N LEU A 54 9.63 3.14 5.70
CA LEU A 54 10.58 2.85 4.64
C LEU A 54 9.98 3.22 3.27
N LEU A 55 10.65 4.09 2.50
CA LEU A 55 10.22 4.52 1.16
C LEU A 55 11.24 4.14 0.08
N PRO A 56 10.80 3.83 -1.15
CA PRO A 56 11.70 3.50 -2.25
C PRO A 56 12.39 4.75 -2.79
N ARG A 57 13.64 4.59 -3.21
CA ARG A 57 14.41 5.57 -3.98
C ARG A 57 14.88 4.94 -5.31
N PRO A 58 14.46 5.46 -6.47
CA PRO A 58 13.49 6.55 -6.67
C PRO A 58 12.04 6.14 -6.33
N GLY A 59 11.19 7.12 -5.99
CA GLY A 59 9.80 6.89 -5.61
C GLY A 59 8.86 8.02 -6.04
N TYR A 60 7.55 7.83 -5.85
CA TYR A 60 6.54 8.85 -6.13
C TYR A 60 6.56 9.93 -5.03
N PRO A 61 6.82 11.22 -5.34
CA PRO A 61 7.17 12.25 -4.35
C PRO A 61 6.06 12.59 -3.35
N ASN A 62 4.81 12.23 -3.64
CA ASN A 62 3.69 12.56 -2.76
C ASN A 62 3.79 11.88 -1.40
N TYR A 63 4.38 10.68 -1.32
CA TYR A 63 4.56 9.97 -0.04
C TYR A 63 5.52 10.72 0.87
N GLU A 64 6.67 11.15 0.34
CA GLU A 64 7.66 11.90 1.09
C GLU A 64 7.11 13.27 1.53
N ALA A 65 6.42 13.98 0.63
CA ALA A 65 5.78 15.25 0.95
C ALA A 65 4.73 15.10 2.07
N ARG A 66 3.92 14.04 2.02
CA ARG A 66 2.91 13.77 3.06
C ARG A 66 3.53 13.30 4.37
N ALA A 67 4.61 12.51 4.33
CA ALA A 67 5.33 12.10 5.54
C ALA A 67 5.96 13.31 6.24
N ALA A 68 6.63 14.19 5.49
CA ALA A 68 7.21 15.43 6.00
C ALA A 68 6.15 16.34 6.65
N PHE A 69 4.98 16.51 6.01
CA PHE A 69 3.87 17.29 6.56
C PHE A 69 3.37 16.74 7.91
N ASN A 70 3.34 15.42 8.05
CA ASN A 70 2.90 14.73 9.27
C ASN A 70 4.04 14.47 10.28
N LYS A 71 5.25 14.95 10.01
CA LYS A 71 6.45 14.70 10.83
C LYS A 71 6.76 13.21 11.04
N LEU A 72 6.40 12.38 10.07
CA LEU A 72 6.76 10.97 10.02
C LEU A 72 8.17 10.85 9.45
N GLU A 73 9.09 10.22 10.18
CA GLU A 73 10.46 10.02 9.70
C GLU A 73 10.46 9.07 8.49
N VAL A 74 11.15 9.47 7.43
CA VAL A 74 11.32 8.66 6.22
C VAL A 74 12.72 8.09 6.18
N ARG A 75 12.83 6.79 5.96
CA ARG A 75 14.09 6.10 5.64
C ARG A 75 13.99 5.51 4.25
N HIS A 76 15.06 5.66 3.47
CA HIS A 76 15.05 5.25 2.08
C HIS A 76 15.74 3.91 1.89
N PHE A 77 15.14 3.06 1.07
CA PHE A 77 15.81 1.90 0.48
C PHE A 77 15.96 2.11 -1.03
N ASP A 78 16.99 1.52 -1.60
CA ASP A 78 17.28 1.67 -3.02
C ASP A 78 16.56 0.62 -3.87
N LEU A 79 16.17 1.05 -5.07
CA LEU A 79 15.79 0.16 -6.16
C LEU A 79 17.02 -0.07 -7.05
N ILE A 80 17.33 -1.33 -7.37
CA ILE A 80 18.56 -1.72 -8.06
C ILE A 80 18.35 -1.66 -9.58
N PRO A 81 18.90 -0.65 -10.30
CA PRO A 81 18.65 -0.47 -11.73
C PRO A 81 19.08 -1.69 -12.56
N GLU A 82 20.22 -2.30 -12.21
CA GLU A 82 20.80 -3.45 -12.91
C GLU A 82 19.98 -4.73 -12.74
N LYS A 83 19.09 -4.77 -11.74
CA LYS A 83 18.13 -5.86 -11.50
C LYS A 83 16.71 -5.45 -11.89
N GLY A 84 16.55 -4.56 -12.87
CA GLY A 84 15.24 -4.13 -13.34
C GLY A 84 14.45 -3.33 -12.31
N TRP A 85 15.14 -2.59 -11.45
CA TRP A 85 14.58 -1.79 -10.36
C TRP A 85 13.89 -2.60 -9.26
N GLU A 86 14.32 -3.84 -9.04
CA GLU A 86 13.97 -4.62 -7.85
C GLU A 86 14.40 -3.91 -6.55
N ILE A 87 13.67 -4.15 -5.47
CA ILE A 87 13.99 -3.64 -4.13
C ILE A 87 15.30 -4.29 -3.64
N ASP A 88 16.21 -3.50 -3.08
CA ASP A 88 17.35 -4.02 -2.33
C ASP A 88 16.90 -4.55 -0.96
N VAL A 89 16.31 -5.74 -0.96
CA VAL A 89 15.72 -6.38 0.23
C VAL A 89 16.74 -6.62 1.34
N ASP A 90 18.02 -6.83 0.98
CA ASP A 90 19.10 -7.11 1.93
C ASP A 90 19.45 -5.84 2.75
N SER A 91 19.24 -4.65 2.17
CA SER A 91 19.47 -3.37 2.84
C SER A 91 18.39 -3.02 3.87
N LEU A 92 17.18 -3.55 3.72
CA LEU A 92 16.00 -3.13 4.50
C LEU A 92 16.18 -3.33 6.00
N GLU A 93 16.79 -4.43 6.42
CA GLU A 93 17.02 -4.72 7.84
C GLU A 93 18.00 -3.74 8.49
N SER A 94 18.93 -3.19 7.72
CA SER A 94 19.94 -2.27 8.24
C SER A 94 19.41 -0.85 8.50
N ILE A 95 18.31 -0.49 7.82
CA ILE A 95 17.68 0.84 7.94
C ILE A 95 16.44 0.81 8.83
N ALA A 96 15.86 -0.36 9.05
CA ALA A 96 14.73 -0.53 9.95
C ALA A 96 15.15 -0.51 11.43
N ASP A 97 14.23 -0.13 12.30
CA ASP A 97 14.37 -0.26 13.75
C ASP A 97 13.03 -0.62 14.40
N LYS A 98 13.02 -0.65 15.74
CA LYS A 98 11.81 -0.96 16.53
C LYS A 98 10.65 0.02 16.35
N ASN A 99 10.89 1.20 15.75
CA ASN A 99 9.89 2.22 15.48
C ASN A 99 9.45 2.22 14.01
N THR A 100 10.06 1.41 13.15
CA THR A 100 9.61 1.22 11.77
C THR A 100 8.24 0.55 11.81
N THR A 101 7.24 1.19 11.20
CA THR A 101 5.86 0.69 11.24
C THR A 101 5.39 0.12 9.91
N ALA A 102 5.95 0.61 8.80
CA ALA A 102 5.56 0.21 7.46
C ALA A 102 6.71 0.36 6.45
N MET A 103 6.58 -0.36 5.35
CA MET A 103 7.32 -0.13 4.11
C MET A 103 6.35 0.15 2.97
N LEU A 104 6.64 1.15 2.16
CA LEU A 104 5.93 1.41 0.91
C LEU A 104 6.61 0.67 -0.24
N ILE A 105 5.81 -0.02 -1.05
CA ILE A 105 6.20 -0.46 -2.39
C ILE A 105 5.25 0.17 -3.42
N ILE A 106 5.78 0.51 -4.60
CA ILE A 106 5.00 1.01 -5.73
C ILE A 106 5.18 0.01 -6.87
N ASN A 107 4.10 -0.70 -7.21
CA ASN A 107 4.13 -1.80 -8.18
C ASN A 107 2.80 -1.87 -8.97
N PRO A 108 2.80 -1.67 -10.29
CA PRO A 108 3.92 -1.24 -11.13
C PRO A 108 4.51 0.11 -10.73
N ASN A 109 5.83 0.24 -10.83
CA ASN A 109 6.56 1.36 -10.27
C ASN A 109 6.41 2.65 -11.10
N ASN A 110 6.23 3.77 -10.41
CA ASN A 110 6.42 5.11 -10.94
C ASN A 110 7.53 5.77 -10.10
N PRO A 111 8.69 6.17 -10.68
CA PRO A 111 8.92 6.44 -12.10
C PRO A 111 9.53 5.33 -12.96
N CYS A 112 9.89 4.17 -12.39
CA CYS A 112 10.77 3.21 -13.07
C CYS A 112 10.07 2.31 -14.11
N GLY A 113 8.75 2.15 -14.02
CA GLY A 113 7.98 1.25 -14.88
C GLY A 113 8.20 -0.24 -14.60
N SER A 114 8.91 -0.59 -13.53
CA SER A 114 9.16 -1.99 -13.15
C SER A 114 7.89 -2.68 -12.65
N VAL A 115 7.83 -4.00 -12.86
CA VAL A 115 6.76 -4.87 -12.37
C VAL A 115 7.43 -6.04 -11.65
N TYR A 116 7.17 -6.16 -10.35
CA TYR A 116 7.82 -7.18 -9.54
C TYR A 116 7.28 -8.58 -9.82
N SER A 117 8.19 -9.56 -9.82
CA SER A 117 7.86 -10.97 -9.92
C SER A 117 7.21 -11.49 -8.65
N TYR A 118 6.54 -12.63 -8.75
CA TYR A 118 5.97 -13.33 -7.61
C TYR A 118 7.04 -13.64 -6.55
N GLU A 119 8.20 -14.15 -6.99
CA GLU A 119 9.30 -14.52 -6.11
C GLU A 119 9.90 -13.31 -5.39
N HIS A 120 9.96 -12.16 -6.07
CA HIS A 120 10.45 -10.93 -5.45
C HIS A 120 9.45 -10.40 -4.41
N LEU A 121 8.16 -10.35 -4.72
CA LEU A 121 7.12 -9.93 -3.77
C LEU A 121 7.03 -10.87 -2.55
N ALA A 122 7.24 -12.18 -2.74
CA ALA A 122 7.32 -13.13 -1.64
C ALA A 122 8.48 -12.80 -0.68
N LYS A 123 9.67 -12.46 -1.21
CA LYS A 123 10.82 -12.03 -0.40
C LYS A 123 10.52 -10.74 0.36
N VAL A 124 9.87 -9.77 -0.29
CA VAL A 124 9.44 -8.51 0.34
C VAL A 124 8.49 -8.79 1.52
N ALA A 125 7.52 -9.69 1.34
CA ALA A 125 6.60 -10.09 2.40
C ALA A 125 7.33 -10.75 3.58
N GLU A 126 8.30 -11.62 3.31
CA GLU A 126 9.10 -12.29 4.33
C GLU A 126 9.97 -11.31 5.13
N VAL A 127 10.57 -10.31 4.48
CA VAL A 127 11.30 -9.26 5.17
C VAL A 127 10.35 -8.41 6.03
N ALA A 128 9.18 -8.03 5.50
CA ALA A 128 8.19 -7.29 6.28
C ALA A 128 7.73 -8.06 7.53
N ARG A 129 7.49 -9.37 7.39
CA ARG A 129 7.19 -10.29 8.51
C ARG A 129 8.32 -10.32 9.54
N LYS A 130 9.57 -10.45 9.10
CA LYS A 130 10.75 -10.48 9.99
C LYS A 130 10.91 -9.17 10.76
N LEU A 131 10.62 -8.04 10.12
CA LEU A 131 10.66 -6.72 10.73
C LEU A 131 9.43 -6.41 11.61
N GLY A 132 8.36 -7.20 11.51
CA GLY A 132 7.11 -6.95 12.22
C GLY A 132 6.36 -5.71 11.72
N ILE A 133 6.50 -5.39 10.43
CA ILE A 133 5.90 -4.19 9.80
C ILE A 133 4.85 -4.58 8.77
N LEU A 134 3.95 -3.65 8.46
CA LEU A 134 3.00 -3.82 7.35
C LEU A 134 3.61 -3.35 6.02
N VAL A 135 3.03 -3.81 4.92
CA VAL A 135 3.39 -3.33 3.57
C VAL A 135 2.28 -2.44 3.04
N ILE A 136 2.62 -1.21 2.65
CA ILE A 136 1.75 -0.36 1.85
C ILE A 136 2.08 -0.64 0.38
N ALA A 137 1.11 -1.10 -0.40
CA ALA A 137 1.29 -1.40 -1.81
C ALA A 137 0.53 -0.38 -2.66
N ASP A 138 1.24 0.53 -3.32
CA ASP A 138 0.65 1.41 -4.32
C ASP A 138 0.52 0.66 -5.65
N GLU A 139 -0.70 0.25 -5.96
CA GLU A 139 -1.05 -0.63 -7.07
C GLU A 139 -1.95 0.08 -8.09
N VAL A 140 -1.96 1.42 -8.12
CA VAL A 140 -2.82 2.21 -9.02
C VAL A 140 -2.59 1.89 -10.51
N TYR A 141 -1.40 1.38 -10.86
CA TYR A 141 -1.02 0.94 -12.20
C TYR A 141 -1.25 -0.55 -12.47
N GLY A 142 -1.88 -1.32 -11.57
CA GLY A 142 -1.97 -2.79 -11.67
C GLY A 142 -2.57 -3.34 -12.98
N LYS A 143 -3.41 -2.56 -13.69
CA LYS A 143 -3.96 -2.93 -15.02
C LYS A 143 -3.12 -2.44 -16.20
N LEU A 144 -2.03 -1.74 -15.95
CA LEU A 144 -1.17 -1.11 -16.95
C LEU A 144 0.20 -1.79 -16.99
N VAL A 145 0.20 -3.13 -17.00
CA VAL A 145 1.40 -3.93 -17.22
C VAL A 145 1.56 -4.21 -18.70
N LEU A 146 2.76 -3.93 -19.23
CA LEU A 146 3.13 -4.17 -20.61
C LEU A 146 4.05 -5.39 -20.70
N GLY A 147 3.86 -6.22 -21.72
CA GLY A 147 4.65 -7.43 -21.95
C GLY A 147 4.02 -8.69 -21.36
N ASN A 148 4.86 -9.70 -21.07
CA ASN A 148 4.40 -11.05 -20.73
C ASN A 148 4.36 -11.34 -19.22
N ALA A 149 4.90 -10.46 -18.39
CA ALA A 149 4.87 -10.64 -16.94
C ALA A 149 3.48 -10.29 -16.40
N PRO A 150 2.80 -11.17 -15.64
CA PRO A 150 1.53 -10.84 -15.02
C PRO A 150 1.73 -9.84 -13.89
N PHE A 151 0.74 -8.97 -13.67
CA PHE A 151 0.64 -8.22 -12.42
C PHE A 151 0.26 -9.16 -11.29
N ILE A 152 1.04 -9.16 -10.20
CA ILE A 152 0.74 -9.88 -8.97
C ILE A 152 0.45 -8.85 -7.87
N PRO A 153 -0.77 -8.80 -7.32
CA PRO A 153 -1.05 -7.90 -6.22
C PRO A 153 -0.33 -8.38 -4.96
N MET A 154 0.23 -7.46 -4.19
CA MET A 154 0.91 -7.73 -2.92
C MET A 154 -0.03 -8.42 -1.92
N GLY A 155 -1.34 -8.20 -2.04
CA GLY A 155 -2.37 -8.90 -1.26
C GLY A 155 -2.32 -10.44 -1.36
N VAL A 156 -1.72 -11.03 -2.40
CA VAL A 156 -1.46 -12.48 -2.46
C VAL A 156 -0.66 -12.97 -1.24
N PHE A 157 0.23 -12.11 -0.73
CA PHE A 157 1.12 -12.40 0.40
C PHE A 157 0.58 -11.88 1.74
N GLY A 158 -0.70 -11.48 1.81
CA GLY A 158 -1.32 -10.99 3.06
C GLY A 158 -1.27 -11.98 4.23
N HIS A 159 -1.12 -13.28 3.95
CA HIS A 159 -0.95 -14.33 4.95
C HIS A 159 0.47 -14.39 5.57
N ILE A 160 1.45 -13.71 4.95
CA ILE A 160 2.84 -13.61 5.43
C ILE A 160 3.02 -12.32 6.23
N ALA A 161 2.57 -11.20 5.67
CA ALA A 161 2.61 -9.88 6.32
C ALA A 161 1.34 -9.09 5.93
N PRO A 162 0.79 -8.27 6.84
CA PRO A 162 -0.40 -7.49 6.55
C PRO A 162 -0.12 -6.44 5.47
N VAL A 163 -1.06 -6.28 4.54
CA VAL A 163 -0.91 -5.36 3.39
C VAL A 163 -2.05 -4.34 3.35
N LEU A 164 -1.69 -3.06 3.18
CA LEU A 164 -2.60 -1.98 2.80
C LEU A 164 -2.37 -1.64 1.32
N SER A 165 -3.28 -2.05 0.45
CA SER A 165 -3.18 -1.75 -0.98
C SER A 165 -3.93 -0.47 -1.33
N ILE A 166 -3.30 0.38 -2.13
CA ILE A 166 -3.88 1.60 -2.68
C ILE A 166 -4.20 1.35 -4.15
N GLY A 167 -5.47 1.58 -4.52
CA GLY A 167 -5.92 1.52 -5.90
C GLY A 167 -6.71 2.75 -6.33
N SER A 168 -6.88 2.92 -7.64
CA SER A 168 -7.69 4.01 -8.20
C SER A 168 -8.19 3.73 -9.60
N LEU A 169 -9.40 4.25 -9.91
CA LEU A 169 -9.91 4.28 -11.28
C LEU A 169 -9.12 5.22 -12.21
N SER A 170 -8.35 6.16 -11.63
CA SER A 170 -7.69 7.24 -12.37
C SER A 170 -6.80 6.76 -13.52
N LYS A 171 -6.05 5.68 -13.28
CA LYS A 171 -5.06 5.16 -14.24
C LYS A 171 -5.61 3.94 -14.96
N SER A 172 -6.09 2.97 -14.20
CA SER A 172 -6.58 1.69 -14.72
C SER A 172 -7.87 1.80 -15.58
N TRP A 173 -8.64 2.89 -15.44
CA TRP A 173 -9.86 3.14 -16.25
C TRP A 173 -9.86 4.51 -16.96
N ILE A 174 -8.72 5.23 -16.97
CA ILE A 174 -8.55 6.50 -17.70
C ILE A 174 -9.63 7.55 -17.32
N VAL A 175 -10.05 7.58 -16.06
CA VAL A 175 -11.02 8.56 -15.53
C VAL A 175 -10.45 9.35 -14.35
N PRO A 176 -9.30 10.04 -14.50
CA PRO A 176 -8.64 10.73 -13.38
C PRO A 176 -9.50 11.83 -12.74
N GLY A 177 -10.44 12.42 -13.50
CA GLY A 177 -11.36 13.45 -13.01
C GLY A 177 -12.48 12.95 -12.11
N TRP A 178 -12.77 11.64 -12.08
CA TRP A 178 -13.86 11.07 -11.27
C TRP A 178 -13.48 10.90 -9.79
N ARG A 179 -12.20 11.06 -9.47
CA ARG A 179 -11.68 11.07 -8.09
C ARG A 179 -12.15 9.87 -7.26
N LEU A 180 -12.10 8.66 -7.82
CA LEU A 180 -12.39 7.44 -7.07
C LEU A 180 -11.14 6.56 -6.88
N GLY A 181 -10.86 6.24 -5.64
CA GLY A 181 -9.82 5.33 -5.20
C GLY A 181 -10.26 4.53 -3.98
N TRP A 182 -9.35 3.71 -3.48
CA TRP A 182 -9.59 2.91 -2.29
C TRP A 182 -8.30 2.57 -1.56
N VAL A 183 -8.45 2.27 -0.28
CA VAL A 183 -7.53 1.45 0.50
C VAL A 183 -8.18 0.09 0.73
N ALA A 184 -7.48 -0.98 0.39
CA ALA A 184 -7.90 -2.36 0.66
C ALA A 184 -6.98 -2.98 1.72
N VAL A 185 -7.57 -3.58 2.74
CA VAL A 185 -6.86 -4.27 3.82
C VAL A 185 -6.80 -5.75 3.51
N TYR A 186 -5.59 -6.27 3.42
CA TYR A 186 -5.28 -7.68 3.18
C TYR A 186 -4.58 -8.23 4.42
N ASP A 187 -5.37 -8.76 5.35
CA ASP A 187 -4.87 -9.31 6.61
C ASP A 187 -5.68 -10.56 7.03
N PRO A 188 -5.57 -11.66 6.27
CA PRO A 188 -6.29 -12.90 6.56
C PRO A 188 -5.92 -13.49 7.93
N THR A 189 -4.77 -13.11 8.50
CA THR A 189 -4.29 -13.52 9.82
C THR A 189 -4.73 -12.60 10.95
N LYS A 190 -5.43 -11.49 10.65
CA LYS A 190 -6.01 -10.54 11.61
C LYS A 190 -4.98 -9.85 12.53
N ILE A 191 -3.73 -9.67 12.07
CA ILE A 191 -2.66 -8.98 12.81
C ILE A 191 -3.04 -7.51 13.08
N LEU A 192 -3.73 -6.87 12.14
CA LEU A 192 -4.13 -5.46 12.19
C LEU A 192 -5.37 -5.20 13.07
N GLU A 193 -6.10 -6.23 13.50
CA GLU A 193 -7.21 -6.07 14.44
C GLU A 193 -6.71 -5.54 15.79
N GLU A 194 -5.54 -5.99 16.24
CA GLU A 194 -4.92 -5.56 17.50
C GLU A 194 -4.38 -4.13 17.43
N THR A 195 -3.88 -3.71 16.26
CA THR A 195 -3.30 -2.37 16.05
C THR A 195 -4.35 -1.28 15.81
N LYS A 196 -5.63 -1.66 15.66
CA LYS A 196 -6.76 -0.75 15.41
C LYS A 196 -6.59 0.16 14.18
N ILE A 197 -5.74 -0.22 13.23
CA ILE A 197 -5.44 0.61 12.07
C ILE A 197 -6.69 0.91 11.22
N SER A 198 -7.57 -0.08 11.04
CA SER A 198 -8.84 0.07 10.32
C SER A 198 -9.78 1.05 11.02
N THR A 199 -9.76 1.10 12.36
CA THR A 199 -10.49 2.10 13.14
C THR A 199 -9.90 3.50 12.94
N SER A 200 -8.57 3.63 12.94
CA SER A 200 -7.90 4.91 12.67
C SER A 200 -8.19 5.44 11.27
N ILE A 201 -8.19 4.57 10.25
CA ILE A 201 -8.58 4.91 8.87
C ILE A 201 -10.04 5.39 8.83
N THR A 202 -10.95 4.64 9.45
CA THR A 202 -12.37 5.00 9.54
C THR A 202 -12.56 6.37 10.18
N ASN A 203 -11.89 6.63 11.31
CA ASN A 203 -11.97 7.90 12.01
C ASN A 203 -11.45 9.05 11.15
N TYR A 204 -10.31 8.86 10.48
CA TYR A 204 -9.77 9.88 9.59
C TYR A 204 -10.75 10.23 8.45
N LEU A 205 -11.30 9.21 7.79
CA LEU A 205 -12.28 9.39 6.70
C LEU A 205 -13.62 9.96 7.16
N ASN A 206 -13.97 9.82 8.45
CA ASN A 206 -15.18 10.42 9.01
C ASN A 206 -14.98 11.88 9.43
N VAL A 207 -13.76 12.26 9.78
CA VAL A 207 -13.39 13.65 10.12
C VAL A 207 -13.15 14.48 8.87
N SER A 208 -12.63 13.87 7.79
CA SER A 208 -12.50 14.53 6.48
C SER A 208 -13.89 14.76 5.88
N THR A 209 -14.32 16.03 5.83
CA THR A 209 -15.64 16.46 5.34
C THR A 209 -15.70 16.62 3.82
N ASP A 210 -14.94 15.83 3.06
CA ASP A 210 -15.06 15.85 1.58
C ASP A 210 -16.47 15.45 1.14
#